data_AF-A0AAW1YG74-F1
#
_entry.id   AF-A0AAW1YG74-F1
#
_cell.length_a   1.000
_cell.length_b   1.000
_cell.length_c   1.000
_cell.angle_alpha   90.00
_cell.angle_beta   90.00
_cell.angle_gamma   90.00
#
_symmetry.space_group_name_H-M   'P 1'
#
loop_
_entity.id
_entity.type
_entity.pdbx_description
1 polymer ?
#
loop_
_entity_poly.entity_id
_entity_poly.type
_entity_poly.pdbx_seq_one_letter_code
_entity_poly.pdbx_strand_id
1 'polypeptide(L)'
;MGDLGVMSRVNSLRESLDDTLSAHRNEILGYLSRIEGKGKGFLQPHQLIAEFEAIPEANRKKLVNSAFGEVLNHTQEAIVLPPWVAFAVRPRPGVWEYIRVNVHSLVAEELKVPEYLHFKEELVDGSLNGNFVLELDFEPFNASFPKPTLSKSIGNGVEFLNRHLSAKLFHDKESMHPLLEFLRVHCYKGKNMMLNDKIQNVNALQHVLRKAEEYLSTIAPETPYKAFEFKLQDLGLERGWGNNAERDNVLGYPDTGGQVVYILDQVRALENEMLKRIKEQGLDIIPRILVVTRLLPDAVGTTCGQRLEKVYNTKHSDILRVPFRTEKGIVRKWISRFEVWPYLETYTEDVATELAKEFQGKPDLIIGNYSDGNIVASLLAHKLSVTQCTIAHALEKTKYPDSDLYWKKLDDKYHFSCQFTADLIAMNHTDFIITSTFQEIAGSKDTVGQYESHTAFTMPGLYRVVHGIDVFDPKFNIVSPGADMDIYFPYTEKEKRLTHFHPEIEELIYSQVENKEHLCVLKDRNKPILFTMARLDRVKNITGLVEWYGKNKKLRELVNLVVVAWGSTKGVPGQ
;
A
#
# COMPACT_ATOMS: atom_id res chain seq x y z
N MET A 1 12.42 33.89 27.32
CA MET A 1 12.74 35.19 26.67
C MET A 1 13.97 34.98 25.82
N GLY A 2 13.93 35.41 24.56
CA GLY A 2 14.97 35.13 23.55
C GLY A 2 14.33 34.59 22.28
N ASP A 3 13.95 35.49 21.37
CA ASP A 3 13.36 35.14 20.08
C ASP A 3 14.33 34.34 19.21
N LEU A 4 13.88 33.19 18.74
CA LEU A 4 14.37 32.56 17.52
C LEU A 4 13.22 32.63 16.51
N GLY A 5 13.22 33.72 15.74
CA GLY A 5 12.18 34.00 14.75
C GLY A 5 12.08 32.89 13.72
N VAL A 6 11.03 32.08 13.81
CA VAL A 6 10.63 31.15 12.76
C VAL A 6 10.30 31.95 11.50
N MET A 7 10.79 31.47 10.36
CA MET A 7 10.77 32.18 9.07
C MET A 7 9.39 32.77 8.75
N SER A 8 9.38 34.06 8.46
CA SER A 8 8.17 34.86 8.25
C SER A 8 7.42 34.52 6.96
N ARG A 9 6.10 34.31 7.10
CA ARG A 9 5.07 34.49 6.06
C ARG A 9 5.32 33.82 4.71
N VAL A 10 4.84 32.60 4.58
CA VAL A 10 4.15 32.21 3.34
C VAL A 10 2.79 32.92 3.39
N ASN A 11 2.48 33.78 2.41
CA ASN A 11 1.11 34.32 2.29
C ASN A 11 0.16 33.15 2.08
N SER A 12 -0.98 33.14 2.77
CA SER A 12 -1.96 32.07 2.57
C SER A 12 -2.50 32.10 1.13
N LEU A 13 -2.80 30.93 0.56
CA LEU A 13 -3.43 30.82 -0.77
C LEU A 13 -4.74 31.61 -0.84
N ARG A 14 -5.42 31.78 0.31
CA ARG A 14 -6.59 32.63 0.47
C ARG A 14 -6.29 34.11 0.23
N GLU A 15 -5.28 34.67 0.87
CA GLU A 15 -4.93 36.10 0.73
C GLU A 15 -4.59 36.44 -0.73
N SER A 16 -3.82 35.59 -1.41
CA SER A 16 -3.50 35.78 -2.83
C SER A 16 -4.70 35.54 -3.76
N LEU A 17 -5.64 34.69 -3.36
CA LEU A 17 -6.90 34.46 -4.08
C LEU A 17 -7.87 35.65 -3.98
N ASP A 18 -8.05 36.25 -2.81
CA ASP A 18 -8.94 37.42 -2.62
C ASP A 18 -8.44 38.65 -3.42
N ASP A 19 -7.12 38.88 -3.45
CA ASP A 19 -6.48 39.87 -4.33
C ASP A 19 -6.76 39.57 -5.81
N THR A 20 -6.66 38.29 -6.22
CA THR A 20 -6.87 37.85 -7.60
C THR A 20 -8.34 37.96 -8.03
N LEU A 21 -9.28 37.61 -7.15
CA LEU A 21 -10.73 37.75 -7.35
C LEU A 21 -11.12 39.22 -7.56
N SER A 22 -10.45 40.12 -6.86
CA SER A 22 -10.62 41.58 -7.03
C SER A 22 -10.01 42.08 -8.35
N ALA A 23 -8.80 41.64 -8.71
CA ALA A 23 -8.07 42.11 -9.88
C ALA A 23 -8.61 41.57 -11.23
N HIS A 24 -9.14 40.35 -11.26
CA HIS A 24 -9.61 39.65 -12.47
C HIS A 24 -11.08 39.25 -12.39
N ARG A 25 -11.88 40.10 -11.74
CA ARG A 25 -13.29 39.87 -11.40
C ARG A 25 -14.14 39.36 -12.56
N ASN A 26 -14.05 39.99 -13.74
CA ASN A 26 -14.90 39.68 -14.89
C ASN A 26 -14.53 38.33 -15.53
N GLU A 27 -13.24 38.05 -15.61
CA GLU A 27 -12.72 36.80 -16.16
C GLU A 27 -13.06 35.61 -15.26
N ILE A 28 -12.94 35.76 -13.94
CA ILE A 28 -13.25 34.70 -12.97
C ILE A 28 -14.76 34.49 -12.86
N LEU A 29 -15.56 35.57 -12.83
CA LEU A 29 -17.03 35.47 -12.90
C LEU A 29 -17.49 34.73 -14.15
N GLY A 30 -16.86 35.00 -15.30
CA GLY A 30 -17.14 34.32 -16.56
C GLY A 30 -16.83 32.82 -16.51
N TYR A 31 -15.80 32.41 -15.77
CA TYR A 31 -15.48 30.99 -15.56
C TYR A 31 -16.44 30.32 -14.58
N LEU A 32 -16.63 30.90 -13.39
CA LEU A 32 -17.46 30.32 -12.34
C LEU A 32 -18.93 30.25 -12.76
N SER A 33 -19.46 31.26 -13.46
CA SER A 33 -20.82 31.22 -14.02
C SER A 33 -21.01 30.11 -15.07
N ARG A 34 -19.96 29.72 -15.80
CA ARG A 34 -20.03 28.58 -16.74
C ARG A 34 -20.07 27.25 -16.01
N ILE A 35 -19.30 27.11 -14.94
CA ILE A 35 -19.32 25.94 -14.06
C ILE A 35 -20.70 25.81 -13.41
N GLU A 36 -21.19 26.89 -12.78
CA GLU A 36 -22.50 26.94 -12.14
C GLU A 36 -23.65 26.69 -13.12
N GLY A 37 -23.54 27.21 -14.34
CA GLY A 37 -24.50 27.02 -15.42
C GLY A 37 -24.65 25.57 -15.91
N LYS A 38 -23.75 24.65 -15.53
CA LYS A 38 -23.95 23.20 -15.72
C LYS A 38 -24.89 22.57 -14.68
N GLY A 39 -25.26 23.31 -13.64
CA GLY A 39 -26.08 22.84 -12.53
C GLY A 39 -25.27 22.19 -11.40
N LYS A 40 -25.99 21.63 -10.42
CA LYS A 40 -25.40 20.90 -9.30
C LYS A 40 -24.63 19.68 -9.80
N GLY A 41 -23.38 19.50 -9.36
CA GLY A 41 -22.56 18.42 -9.87
C GLY A 41 -21.16 18.33 -9.24
N PHE A 42 -20.48 17.26 -9.59
CA PHE A 42 -19.09 16.99 -9.25
C PHE A 42 -18.24 17.13 -10.53
N LEU A 43 -17.10 17.82 -10.44
CA LEU A 43 -16.21 18.08 -11.57
C LEU A 43 -14.79 17.59 -11.29
N GLN A 44 -14.30 16.76 -12.21
CA GLN A 44 -12.94 16.23 -12.27
C GLN A 44 -11.99 17.25 -12.93
N PRO A 45 -10.66 17.20 -12.71
CA PRO A 45 -9.72 18.22 -13.19
C PRO A 45 -9.77 18.46 -14.70
N HIS A 46 -9.89 17.39 -15.49
CA HIS A 46 -9.99 17.49 -16.95
C HIS A 46 -11.26 18.23 -17.42
N GLN A 47 -12.34 18.21 -16.63
CA GLN A 47 -13.58 18.95 -16.93
C GLN A 47 -13.44 20.44 -16.55
N LEU A 48 -12.73 20.73 -15.46
CA LEU A 48 -12.38 22.11 -15.05
C LEU A 48 -11.46 22.77 -16.08
N ILE A 49 -10.46 22.04 -16.58
CA ILE A 49 -9.55 22.48 -17.64
C ILE A 49 -10.33 22.69 -18.94
N ALA A 50 -11.21 21.77 -19.35
CA ALA A 50 -12.01 21.94 -20.57
C ALA A 50 -12.92 23.20 -20.52
N GLU A 51 -13.51 23.51 -19.36
CA GLU A 51 -14.25 24.76 -19.19
C GLU A 51 -13.37 26.00 -19.15
N PHE A 52 -12.13 25.87 -18.66
CA PHE A 52 -11.18 26.98 -18.67
C PHE A 52 -10.73 27.26 -20.10
N GLU A 53 -10.40 26.23 -20.88
CA GLU A 53 -10.02 26.31 -22.30
C GLU A 53 -11.12 26.91 -23.19
N ALA A 54 -12.40 26.73 -22.83
CA ALA A 54 -13.53 27.33 -23.54
C ALA A 54 -13.64 28.87 -23.37
N ILE A 55 -12.85 29.49 -22.49
CA ILE A 55 -12.79 30.94 -22.31
C ILE A 55 -11.92 31.59 -23.40
N PRO A 56 -12.25 32.80 -23.90
CA PRO A 56 -11.41 33.56 -24.81
C PRO A 56 -9.94 33.62 -24.35
N GLU A 57 -9.01 33.35 -25.27
CA GLU A 57 -7.58 33.22 -24.98
C GLU A 57 -6.98 34.46 -24.29
N ALA A 58 -7.46 35.65 -24.66
CA ALA A 58 -7.06 36.92 -24.04
C ALA A 58 -7.41 37.00 -22.54
N ASN A 59 -8.48 36.32 -22.10
CA ASN A 59 -8.87 36.25 -20.69
C ASN A 59 -8.11 35.13 -19.98
N ARG A 60 -7.96 33.95 -20.62
CA ARG A 60 -7.14 32.85 -20.09
C ARG A 60 -5.71 33.30 -19.76
N LYS A 61 -5.06 34.05 -20.66
CA LYS A 61 -3.70 34.57 -20.46
C LYS A 61 -3.53 35.48 -19.24
N LYS A 62 -4.60 36.15 -18.77
CA LYS A 62 -4.57 36.93 -17.52
C LYS A 62 -4.62 36.03 -16.28
N LEU A 63 -5.39 34.94 -16.34
CA LEU A 63 -5.61 34.05 -15.21
C LEU A 63 -4.50 33.01 -15.01
N VAL A 64 -3.86 32.52 -16.08
CA VAL A 64 -2.84 31.43 -16.00
C VAL A 64 -1.70 31.73 -15.03
N ASN A 65 -1.24 32.98 -14.95
CA ASN A 65 -0.14 33.41 -14.07
C ASN A 65 -0.63 34.12 -12.78
N SER A 66 -1.90 33.94 -12.41
CA SER A 66 -2.50 34.50 -11.18
C SER A 66 -2.68 33.40 -10.12
N ALA A 67 -2.95 33.77 -8.86
CA ALA A 67 -3.21 32.79 -7.81
C ALA A 67 -4.40 31.88 -8.15
N PHE A 68 -5.42 32.41 -8.84
CA PHE A 68 -6.54 31.60 -9.34
C PHE A 68 -6.09 30.57 -10.40
N GLY A 69 -5.10 30.90 -11.23
CA GLY A 69 -4.47 29.92 -12.13
C GLY A 69 -3.75 28.82 -11.37
N GLU A 70 -3.05 29.15 -10.27
CA GLU A 70 -2.42 28.17 -9.39
C GLU A 70 -3.46 27.28 -8.69
N VAL A 71 -4.57 27.85 -8.21
CA VAL A 71 -5.72 27.09 -7.68
C VAL A 71 -6.23 26.08 -8.71
N LEU A 72 -6.53 26.51 -9.94
CA LEU A 72 -7.06 25.61 -10.97
C LEU A 72 -6.08 24.51 -11.35
N ASN A 73 -4.79 24.82 -11.48
CA ASN A 73 -3.75 23.85 -11.85
C ASN A 73 -3.53 22.78 -10.77
N HIS A 74 -3.76 23.09 -9.49
CA HIS A 74 -3.58 22.16 -8.37
C HIS A 74 -4.90 21.59 -7.83
N THR A 75 -6.05 21.96 -8.40
CA THR A 75 -7.37 21.40 -8.00
C THR A 75 -7.46 19.93 -8.40
N GLN A 76 -7.76 19.06 -7.44
CA GLN A 76 -7.95 17.62 -7.65
C GLN A 76 -9.43 17.26 -7.89
N GLU A 77 -10.36 18.03 -7.34
CA GLU A 77 -11.80 17.91 -7.56
C GLU A 77 -12.50 19.24 -7.23
N ALA A 78 -13.65 19.50 -7.85
CA ALA A 78 -14.53 20.60 -7.49
C ALA A 78 -15.99 20.16 -7.39
N ILE A 79 -16.73 20.79 -6.47
CA ILE A 79 -18.13 20.50 -6.17
C ILE A 79 -18.94 21.77 -6.45
N VAL A 80 -20.04 21.62 -7.17
CA VAL A 80 -20.92 22.73 -7.56
C VAL A 80 -22.26 22.58 -6.82
N LEU A 81 -22.51 23.48 -5.87
CA LEU A 81 -23.81 23.64 -5.21
C LEU A 81 -24.18 25.13 -5.23
N PRO A 82 -24.91 25.61 -6.25
CA PRO A 82 -25.23 27.02 -6.45
C PRO A 82 -25.79 27.69 -5.16
N PRO A 83 -25.27 28.85 -4.72
CA PRO A 83 -24.36 29.76 -5.44
C PRO A 83 -22.85 29.52 -5.19
N TRP A 84 -22.45 28.34 -4.73
CA TRP A 84 -21.08 28.02 -4.31
C TRP A 84 -20.40 27.00 -5.21
N VAL A 85 -19.12 27.22 -5.48
CA VAL A 85 -18.20 26.22 -6.02
C VAL A 85 -17.09 25.97 -5.00
N ALA A 86 -16.96 24.73 -4.53
CA ALA A 86 -15.88 24.32 -3.63
C ALA A 86 -14.79 23.57 -4.40
N PHE A 87 -13.53 23.83 -4.08
CA PHE A 87 -12.34 23.23 -4.71
C PHE A 87 -11.50 22.53 -3.64
N ALA A 88 -11.09 21.29 -3.89
CA ALA A 88 -10.01 20.65 -3.16
C ALA A 88 -8.68 20.90 -3.89
N VAL A 89 -7.86 21.79 -3.35
CA VAL A 89 -6.58 22.20 -3.91
C VAL A 89 -5.48 21.38 -3.25
N ARG A 90 -4.54 20.85 -4.05
CA ARG A 90 -3.40 20.05 -3.58
C ARG A 90 -2.08 20.66 -4.10
N PRO A 91 -1.55 21.72 -3.46
CA PRO A 91 -0.36 22.41 -3.94
C PRO A 91 0.89 21.52 -4.02
N ARG A 92 0.99 20.51 -3.15
CA ARG A 92 2.07 19.51 -3.14
C ARG A 92 1.60 18.20 -2.48
N PRO A 93 2.29 17.06 -2.73
CA PRO A 93 1.95 15.79 -2.10
C PRO A 93 1.90 15.87 -0.57
N GLY A 94 0.77 15.42 -0.01
CA GLY A 94 0.45 15.46 1.41
C GLY A 94 -0.08 16.79 1.95
N VAL A 95 -0.30 17.81 1.11
CA VAL A 95 -0.82 19.11 1.52
C VAL A 95 -2.08 19.45 0.74
N TRP A 96 -3.14 19.70 1.49
CA TRP A 96 -4.49 19.95 0.98
C TRP A 96 -5.03 21.23 1.57
N GLU A 97 -5.68 22.02 0.72
CA GLU A 97 -6.35 23.27 1.07
C GLU A 97 -7.74 23.23 0.43
N TYR A 98 -8.77 23.49 1.23
CA TYR A 98 -10.16 23.45 0.76
C TYR A 98 -10.72 24.85 0.79
N ILE A 99 -11.30 25.28 -0.33
CA ILE A 99 -11.85 26.63 -0.49
C ILE A 99 -13.23 26.54 -1.14
N ARG A 100 -14.13 27.46 -0.81
CA ARG A 100 -15.34 27.71 -1.60
C ARG A 100 -15.39 29.15 -2.06
N VAL A 101 -15.89 29.36 -3.28
CA VAL A 101 -16.10 30.69 -3.86
C VAL A 101 -17.58 30.86 -4.15
N ASN A 102 -18.15 31.97 -3.70
CA ASN A 102 -19.51 32.36 -4.08
C ASN A 102 -19.48 32.94 -5.49
N VAL A 103 -20.23 32.38 -6.43
CA VAL A 103 -20.16 32.79 -7.85
C VAL A 103 -20.64 34.24 -8.04
N HIS A 104 -21.66 34.66 -7.29
CA HIS A 104 -22.27 35.99 -7.46
C HIS A 104 -21.50 37.11 -6.73
N SER A 105 -21.07 36.88 -5.48
CA SER A 105 -20.34 37.90 -4.70
C SER A 105 -18.83 37.86 -4.94
N LEU A 106 -18.29 36.75 -5.45
CA LEU A 106 -16.86 36.49 -5.65
C LEU A 106 -16.04 36.61 -4.36
N VAL A 107 -16.63 36.17 -3.26
CA VAL A 107 -15.96 36.01 -1.96
C VAL A 107 -15.45 34.58 -1.84
N ALA A 108 -14.18 34.42 -1.49
CA ALA A 108 -13.60 33.13 -1.13
C ALA A 108 -13.66 32.89 0.39
N GLU A 109 -13.96 31.65 0.76
CA GLU A 109 -13.94 31.17 2.13
C GLU A 109 -13.11 29.88 2.19
N GLU A 110 -12.15 29.85 3.10
CA GLU A 110 -11.42 28.63 3.44
C GLU A 110 -12.32 27.69 4.24
N LEU A 111 -12.28 26.40 3.92
CA LEU A 111 -13.05 25.35 4.56
C LEU A 111 -12.13 24.41 5.33
N LYS A 112 -12.57 23.99 6.51
CA LYS A 112 -12.00 22.83 7.18
C LYS A 112 -12.42 21.55 6.47
N VAL A 113 -11.65 20.47 6.66
CA VAL A 113 -11.97 19.15 6.10
C VAL A 113 -13.42 18.71 6.38
N PRO A 114 -13.96 18.80 7.61
CA PRO A 114 -15.35 18.41 7.88
C PRO A 114 -16.38 19.22 7.08
N GLU A 115 -16.12 20.51 6.86
CA GLU A 115 -17.01 21.44 6.17
C GLU A 115 -17.01 21.17 4.66
N TYR A 116 -15.84 20.86 4.08
CA TYR A 116 -15.72 20.41 2.69
C TYR A 116 -16.39 19.05 2.45
N LEU A 117 -16.18 18.09 3.37
CA LEU A 117 -16.82 16.77 3.28
C LEU A 117 -18.34 16.85 3.46
N HIS A 118 -18.82 17.74 4.32
CA HIS A 118 -20.25 18.04 4.43
C HIS A 118 -20.82 18.57 3.10
N PHE A 119 -20.09 19.43 2.41
CA PHE A 119 -20.46 19.94 1.08
C PHE A 119 -20.49 18.82 0.01
N LYS A 120 -19.66 17.76 0.13
CA LYS A 120 -19.78 16.55 -0.69
C LYS A 120 -21.06 15.77 -0.37
N GLU A 121 -21.42 15.62 0.90
CA GLU A 121 -22.63 14.89 1.31
C GLU A 121 -23.90 15.56 0.80
N GLU A 122 -23.99 16.90 0.86
CA GLU A 122 -25.13 17.67 0.37
C GLU A 122 -25.41 17.48 -1.13
N LEU A 123 -24.39 17.14 -1.92
CA LEU A 123 -24.54 16.83 -3.34
C LEU A 123 -25.28 15.50 -3.58
N VAL A 124 -25.19 14.54 -2.66
CA VAL A 124 -25.72 13.18 -2.81
C VAL A 124 -27.05 13.01 -2.08
N ASP A 125 -27.07 13.32 -0.78
CA ASP A 125 -28.22 13.10 0.11
C ASP A 125 -29.08 14.37 0.29
N GLY A 126 -28.62 15.52 -0.22
CA GLY A 126 -29.21 16.84 0.05
C GLY A 126 -28.86 17.35 1.46
N SER A 127 -29.52 18.42 1.91
CA SER A 127 -29.33 19.01 3.25
C SER A 127 -29.99 18.16 4.36
N LEU A 128 -29.90 16.83 4.26
CA LEU A 128 -30.48 15.83 5.17
C LEU A 128 -29.37 15.02 5.85
N ASN A 129 -28.57 15.66 6.70
CA ASN A 129 -27.72 14.95 7.65
C ASN A 129 -28.14 15.32 9.09
N GLY A 130 -28.36 14.30 9.91
CA GLY A 130 -28.66 14.49 11.33
C GLY A 130 -27.46 15.07 12.08
N ASN A 131 -27.72 15.82 13.15
CA ASN A 131 -26.72 16.60 13.90
C ASN A 131 -25.53 15.81 14.50
N PHE A 132 -25.46 14.49 14.32
CA PHE A 132 -24.49 13.57 14.94
C PHE A 132 -24.02 12.50 13.93
N VAL A 133 -23.41 12.92 12.82
CA VAL A 133 -22.65 12.01 11.94
C VAL A 133 -21.37 11.59 12.65
N LEU A 134 -21.00 10.31 12.57
CA LEU A 134 -19.73 9.82 13.11
C LEU A 134 -18.56 10.39 12.30
N GLU A 135 -17.67 11.13 12.96
CA GLU A 135 -16.40 11.60 12.39
C GLU A 135 -15.25 10.71 12.89
N LEU A 136 -14.47 10.19 11.95
CA LEU A 136 -13.23 9.46 12.21
C LEU A 136 -12.05 10.40 12.00
N ASP A 137 -11.37 10.71 13.10
CA ASP A 137 -10.18 11.56 13.16
C ASP A 137 -9.06 10.82 13.90
N PHE A 138 -8.04 10.40 13.15
CA PHE A 138 -6.85 9.73 13.69
C PHE A 138 -5.69 10.69 13.97
N GLU A 139 -5.80 12.00 13.70
CA GLU A 139 -4.71 12.95 13.95
C GLU A 139 -4.34 13.06 15.45
N PRO A 140 -5.30 13.22 16.40
CA PRO A 140 -4.98 13.33 17.83
C PRO A 140 -4.27 12.10 18.40
N PHE A 141 -4.56 10.91 17.86
CA PHE A 141 -3.96 9.64 18.30
C PHE A 141 -2.51 9.48 17.84
N ASN A 142 -2.12 10.19 16.77
CA ASN A 142 -0.77 10.17 16.22
C ASN A 142 0.08 11.39 16.63
N ALA A 143 -0.48 12.34 17.39
CA ALA A 143 0.18 13.60 17.76
C ALA A 143 1.46 13.41 18.62
N SER A 144 1.62 12.27 19.30
CA SER A 144 2.85 11.93 20.03
C SER A 144 4.00 11.46 19.14
N PHE A 145 3.73 11.11 17.88
CA PHE A 145 4.75 10.65 16.94
C PHE A 145 5.30 11.84 16.13
N PRO A 146 6.63 12.01 16.06
CA PRO A 146 7.22 13.04 15.22
C PRO A 146 6.95 12.71 13.74
N LYS A 147 6.61 13.74 12.95
CA LYS A 147 6.32 13.60 11.52
C LYS A 147 7.35 14.37 10.68
N PRO A 148 7.88 13.81 9.58
CA PRO A 148 8.61 14.57 8.57
C PRO A 148 7.68 15.54 7.82
N THR A 149 8.19 16.72 7.44
CA THR A 149 7.41 17.75 6.71
C THR A 149 7.81 17.91 5.23
N LEU A 150 8.88 17.22 4.82
CA LEU A 150 9.45 17.28 3.47
C LEU A 150 8.93 16.12 2.63
N SER A 151 8.33 16.40 1.48
CA SER A 151 7.71 15.37 0.62
C SER A 151 8.70 14.29 0.13
N LYS A 152 10.02 14.57 0.12
CA LYS A 152 11.08 13.57 -0.15
C LYS A 152 11.23 12.48 0.93
N SER A 153 10.66 12.69 2.12
CA SER A 153 10.71 11.74 3.24
C SER A 153 9.52 10.79 3.27
N ILE A 154 8.47 11.04 2.48
CA ILE A 154 7.33 10.14 2.31
C ILE A 154 7.84 8.78 1.81
N GLY A 155 7.42 7.69 2.46
CA GLY A 155 7.86 6.33 2.13
C GLY A 155 9.28 5.96 2.56
N ASN A 156 9.99 6.86 3.26
CA ASN A 156 11.31 6.60 3.86
C ASN A 156 11.23 6.62 5.40
N GLY A 157 10.13 6.10 5.95
CA GLY A 157 9.77 6.21 7.36
C GLY A 157 10.79 5.61 8.32
N VAL A 158 11.40 4.46 7.97
CA VAL A 158 12.46 3.83 8.76
C VAL A 158 13.71 4.69 8.90
N GLU A 159 14.11 5.47 7.88
CA GLU A 159 15.24 6.41 8.01
C GLU A 159 14.94 7.51 9.02
N PHE A 160 13.71 8.04 8.98
CA PHE A 160 13.26 9.08 9.89
C PHE A 160 13.19 8.55 11.33
N LEU A 161 12.59 7.37 11.52
CA LEU A 161 12.50 6.70 12.82
C LEU A 161 13.88 6.36 13.38
N ASN A 162 14.82 5.87 12.55
CA ASN A 162 16.20 5.63 12.95
C ASN A 162 16.91 6.90 13.43
N ARG A 163 16.74 8.04 12.73
CA ARG A 163 17.30 9.33 13.17
C ARG A 163 16.65 9.80 14.48
N HIS A 164 15.33 9.65 14.63
CA HIS A 164 14.63 10.04 15.85
C HIS A 164 15.03 9.19 17.06
N LEU A 165 15.04 7.86 16.90
CA LEU A 165 15.49 6.94 17.95
C LEU A 165 16.95 7.18 18.31
N SER A 166 17.84 7.34 17.33
CA SER A 166 19.27 7.65 17.58
C SER A 166 19.44 8.93 18.41
N ALA A 167 18.72 10.01 18.07
CA ALA A 167 18.74 11.25 18.85
C ALA A 167 18.19 11.05 20.28
N LYS A 168 17.09 10.31 20.43
CA LYS A 168 16.49 10.01 21.74
C LYS A 168 17.44 9.22 22.64
N LEU A 169 18.01 8.13 22.11
CA LEU A 169 18.99 7.26 22.79
C LEU A 169 20.29 8.00 23.15
N PHE A 170 20.69 9.00 22.36
CA PHE A 170 21.88 9.81 22.66
C PHE A 170 21.64 10.82 23.80
N HIS A 171 20.45 11.43 23.87
CA HIS A 171 20.15 12.49 24.84
C HIS A 171 19.68 11.97 26.21
N ASP A 172 19.06 10.79 26.27
CA ASP A 172 18.47 10.27 27.50
C ASP A 172 18.99 8.85 27.82
N LYS A 173 19.67 8.73 28.97
CA LYS A 173 20.15 7.43 29.47
C LYS A 173 19.02 6.50 29.90
N GLU A 174 17.86 7.03 30.30
CA GLU A 174 16.71 6.19 30.65
C GLU A 174 16.10 5.56 29.40
N SER A 175 16.10 6.25 28.26
CA SER A 175 15.65 5.71 26.97
C SER A 175 16.46 4.52 26.44
N MET A 176 17.65 4.23 27.00
CA MET A 176 18.40 3.00 26.73
C MET A 176 17.88 1.78 27.49
N HIS A 177 17.08 1.94 28.55
CA HIS A 177 16.51 0.81 29.30
C HIS A 177 15.57 -0.06 28.45
N PRO A 178 14.65 0.48 27.61
CA PRO A 178 13.87 -0.32 26.67
C PRO A 178 14.71 -1.20 25.72
N LEU A 179 15.87 -0.72 25.25
CA LEU A 179 16.76 -1.52 24.39
C LEU A 179 17.46 -2.64 25.17
N LEU A 180 17.93 -2.35 26.39
CA LEU A 180 18.46 -3.37 27.30
C LEU A 180 17.41 -4.44 27.58
N GLU A 181 16.20 -4.04 27.96
CA GLU A 181 15.14 -4.97 28.32
C GLU A 181 14.69 -5.80 27.12
N PHE A 182 14.53 -5.19 25.93
CA PHE A 182 14.27 -5.89 24.68
C PHE A 182 15.30 -7.00 24.42
N LEU A 183 16.60 -6.70 24.57
CA LEU A 183 17.68 -7.67 24.37
C LEU A 183 17.75 -8.75 25.47
N ARG A 184 17.18 -8.53 26.65
CA ARG A 184 17.11 -9.51 27.75
C ARG A 184 15.91 -10.45 27.64
N VAL A 185 14.74 -9.91 27.31
CA VAL A 185 13.51 -10.71 27.17
C VAL A 185 13.45 -11.46 25.82
N HIS A 186 14.38 -11.17 24.91
CA HIS A 186 14.48 -11.85 23.64
C HIS A 186 14.84 -13.33 23.85
N CYS A 187 13.90 -14.20 23.55
CA CYS A 187 14.07 -15.65 23.63
C CYS A 187 13.38 -16.32 22.44
N TYR A 188 13.91 -17.47 22.02
CA TYR A 188 13.30 -18.27 20.95
C TYR A 188 13.21 -19.73 21.39
N LYS A 189 11.99 -20.29 21.40
CA LYS A 189 11.69 -21.64 21.91
C LYS A 189 12.27 -21.91 23.32
N GLY A 190 12.18 -20.92 24.21
CA GLY A 190 12.70 -21.01 25.58
C GLY A 190 14.23 -20.99 25.70
N LYS A 191 14.98 -20.75 24.62
CA LYS A 191 16.39 -20.41 24.66
C LYS A 191 16.54 -18.89 24.75
N ASN A 192 17.26 -18.39 25.75
CA ASN A 192 17.60 -16.97 25.84
C ASN A 192 18.56 -16.59 24.71
N MET A 193 18.47 -15.34 24.27
CA MET A 193 19.17 -14.80 23.12
C MET A 193 19.77 -13.45 23.51
N MET A 194 20.89 -13.07 22.91
CA MET A 194 21.60 -11.81 23.17
C MET A 194 22.11 -11.64 24.61
N LEU A 195 21.25 -11.38 25.60
CA LEU A 195 21.60 -11.11 27.00
C LEU A 195 20.88 -12.06 27.95
N ASN A 196 21.50 -12.39 29.09
CA ASN A 196 20.85 -13.09 30.19
C ASN A 196 20.73 -12.21 31.46
N ASP A 197 20.08 -12.75 32.50
CA ASP A 197 19.77 -12.06 33.75
C ASP A 197 20.98 -11.65 34.61
N LYS A 198 22.23 -11.89 34.17
CA LYS A 198 23.41 -11.26 34.79
C LYS A 198 23.47 -9.75 34.51
N ILE A 199 22.84 -9.27 33.44
CA ILE A 199 22.95 -7.89 32.96
C ILE A 199 21.66 -7.12 33.28
N GLN A 200 21.64 -6.42 34.42
CA GLN A 200 20.43 -5.75 34.94
C GLN A 200 20.35 -4.24 34.64
N ASN A 201 21.42 -3.63 34.11
CA ASN A 201 21.44 -2.18 33.81
C ASN A 201 22.44 -1.83 32.71
N VAL A 202 22.30 -0.63 32.14
CA VAL A 202 23.09 -0.15 30.99
C VAL A 202 24.59 -0.05 31.30
N ASN A 203 24.98 0.27 32.54
CA ASN A 203 26.39 0.32 32.95
C ASN A 203 27.01 -1.09 32.96
N ALA A 204 26.27 -2.09 33.46
CA ALA A 204 26.68 -3.49 33.42
C ALA A 204 26.82 -4.00 31.99
N LEU A 205 25.85 -3.67 31.12
CA LEU A 205 25.91 -4.00 29.68
C LEU A 205 27.16 -3.39 29.03
N GLN A 206 27.42 -2.10 29.24
CA GLN A 206 28.60 -1.43 28.69
C GLN A 206 29.91 -2.05 29.18
N HIS A 207 30.00 -2.43 30.45
CA HIS A 207 31.17 -3.10 31.02
C HIS A 207 31.39 -4.50 30.43
N VAL A 208 30.31 -5.26 30.25
CA VAL A 208 30.34 -6.59 29.64
C VAL A 208 30.74 -6.54 28.17
N LEU A 209 30.17 -5.61 27.38
CA LEU A 209 30.49 -5.46 25.97
C LEU A 209 31.97 -5.11 25.75
N ARG A 210 32.55 -4.20 26.55
CA ARG A 210 34.00 -3.91 26.47
C ARG A 210 34.86 -5.13 26.79
N LYS A 211 34.51 -5.90 27.83
CA LYS A 211 35.23 -7.15 28.16
C LYS A 211 35.11 -8.21 27.07
N ALA A 212 33.96 -8.28 26.40
CA ALA A 212 33.76 -9.16 25.26
C ALA A 212 34.60 -8.70 24.05
N GLU A 213 34.60 -7.41 23.72
CA GLU A 213 35.42 -6.80 22.67
C GLU A 213 36.93 -7.02 22.91
N GLU A 214 37.42 -6.68 24.10
CA GLU A 214 38.81 -6.93 24.54
C GLU A 214 39.18 -8.41 24.33
N TYR A 215 38.33 -9.35 24.75
CA TYR A 215 38.58 -10.78 24.58
C TYR A 215 38.51 -11.23 23.11
N LEU A 216 37.50 -10.82 22.35
CA LEU A 216 37.33 -11.21 20.94
C LEU A 216 38.50 -10.69 20.08
N SER A 217 39.09 -9.54 20.43
CA SER A 217 40.30 -9.04 19.77
C SER A 217 41.55 -9.94 19.92
N THR A 218 41.54 -10.89 20.86
CA THR A 218 42.66 -11.82 21.11
C THR A 218 42.54 -13.17 20.39
N ILE A 219 41.45 -13.41 19.66
CA ILE A 219 41.21 -14.65 18.91
C ILE A 219 41.14 -14.36 17.41
N ALA A 220 41.34 -15.39 16.57
CA ALA A 220 41.28 -15.20 15.12
C ALA A 220 39.85 -14.84 14.67
N PRO A 221 39.66 -13.91 13.70
CA PRO A 221 38.35 -13.48 13.21
C PRO A 221 37.41 -14.64 12.82
N GLU A 222 37.98 -15.69 12.24
CA GLU A 222 37.27 -16.88 11.74
C GLU A 222 36.95 -17.92 12.82
N THR A 223 37.37 -17.69 14.08
CA THR A 223 37.12 -18.60 15.21
C THR A 223 35.61 -18.80 15.39
N PRO A 224 35.06 -20.03 15.31
CA PRO A 224 33.61 -20.23 15.45
C PRO A 224 33.09 -19.90 16.85
N TYR A 225 31.89 -19.33 16.95
CA TYR A 225 31.26 -18.92 18.22
C TYR A 225 31.31 -19.99 19.31
N LYS A 226 31.08 -21.26 18.93
CA LYS A 226 31.13 -22.42 19.83
C LYS A 226 32.46 -22.59 20.60
N ALA A 227 33.57 -22.06 20.09
CA ALA A 227 34.87 -22.11 20.76
C ALA A 227 34.98 -21.12 21.94
N PHE A 228 34.15 -20.08 21.97
CA PHE A 228 34.16 -19.03 23.00
C PHE A 228 32.80 -18.81 23.70
N GLU A 229 31.76 -19.54 23.29
CA GLU A 229 30.38 -19.55 23.82
C GLU A 229 30.33 -19.48 25.36
N PHE A 230 30.93 -20.45 26.06
CA PHE A 230 30.92 -20.49 27.53
C PHE A 230 31.46 -19.22 28.18
N LYS A 231 32.50 -18.61 27.60
CA LYS A 231 33.14 -17.40 28.15
C LYS A 231 32.29 -16.15 27.92
N LEU A 232 31.50 -16.11 26.84
CA LEU A 232 30.49 -15.06 26.63
C LEU A 232 29.28 -15.26 27.56
N GLN A 233 28.79 -16.49 27.74
CA GLN A 233 27.69 -16.80 28.68
C GLN A 233 28.08 -16.49 30.13
N ASP A 234 29.35 -16.68 30.50
CA ASP A 234 29.87 -16.29 31.81
C ASP A 234 29.78 -14.77 32.05
N LEU A 235 30.08 -13.97 31.02
CA LEU A 235 29.93 -12.51 31.03
C LEU A 235 28.47 -12.04 30.96
N GLY A 236 27.53 -12.91 30.56
CA GLY A 236 26.10 -12.59 30.45
C GLY A 236 25.58 -12.44 29.02
N LEU A 237 26.38 -12.82 28.02
CA LEU A 237 26.07 -12.75 26.60
C LEU A 237 25.71 -14.14 26.06
N GLU A 238 24.46 -14.31 25.64
CA GLU A 238 23.94 -15.54 25.03
C GLU A 238 24.22 -15.59 23.51
N ARG A 239 23.71 -16.60 22.81
CA ARG A 239 23.81 -16.70 21.34
C ARG A 239 23.06 -15.57 20.64
N GLY A 240 23.46 -15.26 19.40
CA GLY A 240 22.78 -14.30 18.53
C GLY A 240 23.63 -13.10 18.06
N TRP A 241 24.90 -13.02 18.48
CA TRP A 241 25.82 -11.92 18.12
C TRP A 241 26.59 -12.15 16.81
N GLY A 242 26.81 -13.42 16.43
CA GLY A 242 27.69 -13.78 15.33
C GLY A 242 28.00 -15.28 15.29
N ASN A 243 28.43 -15.78 14.15
CA ASN A 243 28.82 -17.18 13.94
C ASN A 243 30.32 -17.44 14.14
N ASN A 244 31.14 -16.40 13.98
CA ASN A 244 32.56 -16.36 14.31
C ASN A 244 32.88 -15.06 15.09
N ALA A 245 34.15 -14.65 15.15
CA ALA A 245 34.59 -13.45 15.87
C ALA A 245 34.58 -12.16 15.02
N GLU A 246 34.18 -12.22 13.75
CA GLU A 246 34.18 -11.08 12.80
C GLU A 246 32.77 -10.76 12.31
N ARG A 247 32.45 -9.47 12.09
CA ARG A 247 31.39 -9.12 11.14
C ARG A 247 31.40 -7.68 10.65
N ASP A 248 31.06 -7.51 9.38
CA ASP A 248 30.65 -6.23 8.78
C ASP A 248 29.39 -6.42 7.89
N ASN A 249 28.84 -5.32 7.40
CA ASN A 249 27.47 -5.13 6.96
C ASN A 249 27.07 -5.78 5.61
N VAL A 250 25.77 -6.09 5.46
CA VAL A 250 25.16 -6.57 4.20
C VAL A 250 23.77 -5.96 3.97
N LEU A 251 23.54 -5.45 2.74
CA LEU A 251 22.26 -5.01 2.17
C LEU A 251 22.12 -5.47 0.71
N GLY A 252 20.89 -5.61 0.20
CA GLY A 252 20.56 -6.13 -1.13
C GLY A 252 19.20 -5.67 -1.68
N TYR A 253 18.98 -5.89 -2.98
CA TYR A 253 17.97 -5.24 -3.84
C TYR A 253 16.61 -6.00 -3.99
N PRO A 254 15.54 -5.37 -4.54
CA PRO A 254 14.18 -5.93 -4.59
C PRO A 254 13.82 -6.85 -5.80
N ASP A 255 12.64 -7.53 -5.82
CA ASP A 255 11.79 -7.82 -7.04
C ASP A 255 10.29 -8.38 -6.88
N THR A 256 9.44 -8.66 -7.95
CA THR A 256 7.91 -8.86 -7.95
C THR A 256 7.26 -10.08 -8.66
N GLY A 257 5.96 -10.31 -8.32
CA GLY A 257 4.84 -10.40 -9.29
C GLY A 257 3.45 -10.17 -8.64
N GLY A 258 2.30 -10.15 -9.33
CA GLY A 258 1.02 -9.70 -8.73
C GLY A 258 0.39 -10.57 -7.60
N GLN A 259 0.46 -10.11 -6.34
CA GLN A 259 0.00 -10.71 -5.06
C GLN A 259 0.34 -12.19 -4.81
N VAL A 260 -0.20 -13.15 -5.58
CA VAL A 260 0.14 -14.57 -5.38
C VAL A 260 1.59 -14.81 -5.78
N VAL A 261 2.02 -14.25 -6.92
CA VAL A 261 3.43 -14.30 -7.34
C VAL A 261 4.29 -13.51 -6.35
N TYR A 262 3.85 -12.32 -5.92
CA TYR A 262 4.51 -11.50 -4.87
C TYR A 262 4.86 -12.34 -3.65
N ILE A 263 3.86 -13.01 -3.07
CA ILE A 263 4.03 -13.78 -1.85
C ILE A 263 4.91 -15.00 -2.11
N LEU A 264 4.76 -15.71 -3.24
CA LEU A 264 5.56 -16.90 -3.55
C LEU A 264 7.04 -16.60 -3.84
N ASP A 265 7.34 -15.43 -4.42
CA ASP A 265 8.71 -14.93 -4.60
C ASP A 265 9.25 -14.39 -3.26
N GLN A 266 8.44 -13.60 -2.54
CA GLN A 266 8.78 -13.03 -1.24
C GLN A 266 9.15 -14.13 -0.23
N VAL A 267 8.37 -15.21 -0.09
CA VAL A 267 8.71 -16.26 0.90
C VAL A 267 9.98 -17.03 0.52
N ARG A 268 10.30 -17.18 -0.77
CA ARG A 268 11.58 -17.74 -1.22
C ARG A 268 12.75 -16.84 -0.85
N ALA A 269 12.66 -15.55 -1.16
CA ALA A 269 13.69 -14.56 -0.80
C ALA A 269 13.84 -14.43 0.72
N LEU A 270 12.72 -14.35 1.45
CA LEU A 270 12.68 -14.20 2.91
C LEU A 270 13.20 -15.46 3.61
N GLU A 271 12.87 -16.67 3.15
CA GLU A 271 13.44 -17.90 3.72
C GLU A 271 14.97 -17.92 3.57
N ASN A 272 15.48 -17.54 2.40
CA ASN A 272 16.92 -17.49 2.15
C ASN A 272 17.63 -16.46 3.04
N GLU A 273 17.09 -15.24 3.16
CA GLU A 273 17.68 -14.22 4.05
C GLU A 273 17.49 -14.57 5.54
N MET A 274 16.38 -15.19 5.95
CA MET A 274 16.20 -15.72 7.31
C MET A 274 17.24 -16.80 7.63
N LEU A 275 17.39 -17.82 6.77
CA LEU A 275 18.39 -18.88 6.94
C LEU A 275 19.81 -18.32 7.00
N LYS A 276 20.12 -17.35 6.13
CA LYS A 276 21.39 -16.64 6.12
C LYS A 276 21.62 -15.86 7.41
N ARG A 277 20.69 -14.99 7.82
CA ARG A 277 20.79 -14.20 9.06
C ARG A 277 20.93 -15.10 10.29
N ILE A 278 20.09 -16.13 10.42
CA ILE A 278 20.15 -17.12 11.50
C ILE A 278 21.55 -17.76 11.56
N LYS A 279 22.04 -18.27 10.42
CA LYS A 279 23.37 -18.88 10.32
C LYS A 279 24.48 -17.91 10.67
N GLU A 280 24.43 -16.67 10.17
CA GLU A 280 25.42 -15.63 10.43
C GLU A 280 25.40 -15.12 11.89
N GLN A 281 24.30 -15.29 12.63
CA GLN A 281 24.21 -15.02 14.07
C GLN A 281 24.65 -16.20 14.96
N GLY A 282 25.12 -17.31 14.37
CA GLY A 282 25.55 -18.50 15.12
C GLY A 282 24.39 -19.30 15.71
N LEU A 283 23.21 -19.23 15.10
CA LEU A 283 21.98 -19.83 15.61
C LEU A 283 21.59 -21.08 14.83
N ASP A 284 21.22 -22.14 15.56
CA ASP A 284 20.73 -23.42 15.01
C ASP A 284 19.18 -23.41 14.86
N ILE A 285 18.59 -22.24 14.57
CA ILE A 285 17.14 -22.08 14.45
C ILE A 285 16.69 -22.55 13.07
N ILE A 286 15.64 -23.36 13.02
CA ILE A 286 14.94 -23.67 11.77
C ILE A 286 13.79 -22.66 11.63
N PRO A 287 13.81 -21.77 10.62
CA PRO A 287 12.72 -20.82 10.39
C PRO A 287 11.43 -21.57 9.98
N ARG A 288 10.29 -20.89 9.98
CA ARG A 288 9.01 -21.41 9.52
C ARG A 288 8.20 -20.25 8.95
N ILE A 289 7.81 -20.34 7.68
CA ILE A 289 6.97 -19.33 7.03
C ILE A 289 5.67 -20.02 6.62
N LEU A 290 4.53 -19.43 6.97
CA LEU A 290 3.21 -19.96 6.63
C LEU A 290 2.42 -18.94 5.81
N VAL A 291 2.17 -19.27 4.54
CA VAL A 291 1.27 -18.50 3.67
C VAL A 291 -0.16 -18.94 3.97
N VAL A 292 -0.83 -18.19 4.84
CA VAL A 292 -2.20 -18.51 5.25
C VAL A 292 -3.20 -18.06 4.18
N THR A 293 -4.08 -18.97 3.75
CA THR A 293 -5.14 -18.67 2.78
C THR A 293 -6.37 -19.54 2.99
N ARG A 294 -7.41 -19.35 2.18
CA ARG A 294 -8.67 -20.09 2.30
C ARG A 294 -8.57 -21.48 1.68
N LEU A 295 -9.07 -22.49 2.41
CA LEU A 295 -9.32 -23.83 1.90
C LEU A 295 -10.58 -23.85 1.04
N LEU A 296 -10.48 -24.36 -0.19
CA LEU A 296 -11.56 -24.48 -1.18
C LEU A 296 -11.76 -25.95 -1.57
N PRO A 297 -12.60 -26.71 -0.84
CA PRO A 297 -12.81 -28.14 -1.06
C PRO A 297 -13.29 -28.53 -2.47
N ASP A 298 -14.02 -27.64 -3.14
CA ASP A 298 -14.67 -27.92 -4.43
C ASP A 298 -13.84 -27.43 -5.64
N ALA A 299 -12.61 -26.93 -5.40
CA ALA A 299 -11.73 -26.37 -6.43
C ALA A 299 -10.94 -27.46 -7.19
N VAL A 300 -11.65 -28.23 -8.02
CA VAL A 300 -11.09 -29.31 -8.86
C VAL A 300 -10.01 -28.79 -9.81
N GLY A 301 -8.95 -29.60 -10.02
CA GLY A 301 -7.81 -29.22 -10.87
C GLY A 301 -6.77 -28.34 -10.17
N THR A 302 -6.92 -28.10 -8.86
CA THR A 302 -6.00 -27.28 -8.05
C THR A 302 -5.66 -27.97 -6.72
N THR A 303 -4.59 -27.51 -6.07
CA THR A 303 -4.22 -27.88 -4.70
C THR A 303 -5.02 -27.15 -3.62
N CYS A 304 -5.97 -26.27 -3.99
CA CYS A 304 -6.68 -25.39 -3.05
C CYS A 304 -7.54 -26.11 -1.99
N GLY A 305 -7.81 -27.41 -2.15
CA GLY A 305 -8.46 -28.26 -1.15
C GLY A 305 -7.50 -28.91 -0.14
N GLN A 306 -6.18 -28.78 -0.30
CA GLN A 306 -5.18 -29.38 0.57
C GLN A 306 -4.87 -28.46 1.76
N ARG A 307 -4.95 -28.97 3.00
CA ARG A 307 -4.70 -28.14 4.21
C ARG A 307 -3.29 -27.55 4.25
N LEU A 308 -2.27 -28.32 3.87
CA LEU A 308 -0.87 -27.90 3.92
C LEU A 308 -0.20 -28.31 2.61
N GLU A 309 0.50 -27.38 1.98
CA GLU A 309 1.11 -27.53 0.65
C GLU A 309 2.49 -26.88 0.64
N LYS A 310 3.51 -27.57 0.11
CA LYS A 310 4.88 -27.07 0.14
C LYS A 310 5.08 -25.96 -0.90
N VAL A 311 5.68 -24.83 -0.51
CA VAL A 311 6.07 -23.81 -1.51
C VAL A 311 7.28 -24.34 -2.30
N TYR A 312 7.17 -24.36 -3.63
CA TYR A 312 8.25 -24.81 -4.50
C TYR A 312 9.56 -24.06 -4.24
N ASN A 313 10.69 -24.77 -4.36
CA ASN A 313 12.04 -24.27 -4.10
C ASN A 313 12.26 -23.68 -2.69
N THR A 314 11.49 -24.14 -1.69
CA THR A 314 11.70 -23.82 -0.28
C THR A 314 11.85 -25.08 0.59
N LYS A 315 12.52 -24.94 1.74
CA LYS A 315 12.69 -25.99 2.75
C LYS A 315 11.73 -25.82 3.92
N HIS A 316 11.37 -24.59 4.28
CA HIS A 316 10.68 -24.26 5.54
C HIS A 316 9.41 -23.40 5.39
N SER A 317 9.09 -23.02 4.16
CA SER A 317 7.87 -22.28 3.79
C SER A 317 6.77 -23.21 3.32
N ASP A 318 5.54 -23.03 3.79
CA ASP A 318 4.38 -23.85 3.44
C ASP A 318 3.12 -22.98 3.31
N ILE A 319 2.17 -23.36 2.44
CA ILE A 319 0.85 -22.75 2.33
C ILE A 319 -0.08 -23.48 3.30
N LEU A 320 -0.68 -22.74 4.24
CA LEU A 320 -1.66 -23.24 5.20
C LEU A 320 -3.07 -22.80 4.78
N ARG A 321 -3.95 -23.75 4.49
CA ARG A 321 -5.31 -23.51 4.01
C ARG A 321 -6.33 -23.80 5.11
N VAL A 322 -7.04 -22.76 5.55
CA VAL A 322 -8.07 -22.83 6.61
C VAL A 322 -9.46 -22.61 5.98
N PRO A 323 -10.49 -23.39 6.31
CA PRO A 323 -11.83 -23.22 5.74
C PRO A 323 -12.53 -21.96 6.29
N PHE A 324 -13.38 -21.35 5.48
CA PHE A 324 -14.44 -20.48 6.02
C PHE A 324 -15.55 -21.36 6.59
N ARG A 325 -16.16 -20.95 7.71
CA ARG A 325 -17.30 -21.65 8.31
C ARG A 325 -18.34 -20.68 8.86
N THR A 326 -19.51 -21.22 9.14
CA THR A 326 -20.60 -20.59 9.89
C THR A 326 -21.10 -21.59 10.94
N GLU A 327 -22.13 -21.26 11.72
CA GLU A 327 -22.85 -22.21 12.58
C GLU A 327 -23.34 -23.46 11.82
N LYS A 328 -23.58 -23.35 10.52
CA LYS A 328 -24.04 -24.44 9.63
C LYS A 328 -22.88 -25.29 9.06
N GLY A 329 -21.64 -25.05 9.52
CA GLY A 329 -20.44 -25.75 9.06
C GLY A 329 -19.65 -25.01 7.96
N ILE A 330 -18.79 -25.76 7.26
CA ILE A 330 -17.80 -25.23 6.30
C ILE A 330 -18.47 -24.71 5.02
N VAL A 331 -18.08 -23.50 4.60
CA VAL A 331 -18.50 -22.88 3.36
C VAL A 331 -17.56 -23.28 2.23
N ARG A 332 -18.02 -24.20 1.38
CA ARG A 332 -17.16 -24.89 0.38
C ARG A 332 -16.93 -24.10 -0.91
N LYS A 333 -17.96 -23.42 -1.42
CA LYS A 333 -17.93 -22.67 -2.69
C LYS A 333 -16.88 -21.54 -2.67
N TRP A 334 -16.26 -21.24 -3.82
CA TRP A 334 -15.52 -20.00 -4.00
C TRP A 334 -16.45 -18.78 -3.77
N ILE A 335 -15.89 -17.70 -3.23
CA ILE A 335 -16.59 -16.45 -2.90
C ILE A 335 -15.75 -15.30 -3.46
N SER A 336 -16.41 -14.27 -3.99
CA SER A 336 -15.75 -13.05 -4.46
C SER A 336 -15.02 -12.35 -3.32
N ARG A 337 -13.85 -11.73 -3.56
CA ARG A 337 -13.14 -10.93 -2.55
C ARG A 337 -13.96 -9.77 -1.98
N PHE A 338 -15.00 -9.34 -2.71
CA PHE A 338 -15.96 -8.34 -2.24
C PHE A 338 -16.99 -8.90 -1.25
N GLU A 339 -17.15 -10.22 -1.15
CA GLU A 339 -18.20 -10.91 -0.39
C GLU A 339 -17.65 -11.70 0.83
N VAL A 340 -16.34 -11.60 1.13
CA VAL A 340 -15.69 -12.41 2.19
C VAL A 340 -15.90 -11.89 3.61
N TRP A 341 -16.33 -10.63 3.77
CA TRP A 341 -16.37 -9.92 5.05
C TRP A 341 -17.05 -10.69 6.21
N PRO A 342 -18.22 -11.33 6.03
CA PRO A 342 -18.93 -12.01 7.12
C PRO A 342 -18.20 -13.22 7.71
N TYR A 343 -17.12 -13.70 7.07
CA TYR A 343 -16.39 -14.89 7.49
C TYR A 343 -15.06 -14.57 8.18
N LEU A 344 -14.54 -13.33 8.08
CA LEU A 344 -13.16 -13.01 8.43
C LEU A 344 -12.86 -13.11 9.93
N GLU A 345 -13.80 -12.75 10.80
CA GLU A 345 -13.62 -12.85 12.25
C GLU A 345 -13.51 -14.31 12.72
N THR A 346 -14.43 -15.17 12.30
CA THR A 346 -14.36 -16.61 12.59
C THR A 346 -13.13 -17.27 11.94
N TYR A 347 -12.76 -16.82 10.74
CA TYR A 347 -11.55 -17.27 10.06
C TYR A 347 -10.27 -16.90 10.84
N THR A 348 -10.20 -15.71 11.43
CA THR A 348 -9.09 -15.32 12.33
C THR A 348 -8.94 -16.29 13.51
N GLU A 349 -10.04 -16.66 14.17
CA GLU A 349 -10.01 -17.61 15.30
C GLU A 349 -9.55 -19.01 14.89
N ASP A 350 -10.04 -19.50 13.74
CA ASP A 350 -9.62 -20.78 13.17
C ASP A 350 -8.14 -20.74 12.75
N VAL A 351 -7.69 -19.64 12.12
CA VAL A 351 -6.28 -19.43 11.75
C VAL A 351 -5.39 -19.41 12.98
N ALA A 352 -5.74 -18.68 14.05
CA ALA A 352 -4.96 -18.68 15.29
C ALA A 352 -4.80 -20.11 15.87
N THR A 353 -5.87 -20.90 15.81
CA THR A 353 -5.89 -22.29 16.26
C THR A 353 -5.03 -23.21 15.39
N GLU A 354 -4.99 -23.00 14.07
CA GLU A 354 -4.16 -23.78 13.14
C GLU A 354 -2.67 -23.36 13.21
N LEU A 355 -2.39 -22.07 13.35
CA LEU A 355 -1.03 -21.54 13.55
C LEU A 355 -0.39 -22.13 14.82
N ALA A 356 -1.14 -22.25 15.92
CA ALA A 356 -0.66 -22.87 17.16
C ALA A 356 -0.31 -24.37 17.03
N LYS A 357 -0.76 -25.05 15.96
CA LYS A 357 -0.38 -26.45 15.66
C LYS A 357 0.88 -26.53 14.79
N GLU A 358 1.07 -25.55 13.91
CA GLU A 358 2.18 -25.52 12.94
C GLU A 358 3.44 -24.83 13.48
N PHE A 359 3.30 -23.89 14.42
CA PHE A 359 4.41 -23.22 15.08
C PHE A 359 4.71 -23.84 16.45
N GLN A 360 6.00 -24.02 16.74
CA GLN A 360 6.49 -24.37 18.08
C GLN A 360 6.68 -23.11 18.96
N GLY A 361 5.68 -22.22 18.96
CA GLY A 361 5.75 -20.87 19.51
C GLY A 361 4.69 -19.96 18.88
N LYS A 362 4.77 -18.64 19.10
CA LYS A 362 4.00 -17.65 18.34
C LYS A 362 4.78 -17.19 17.10
N PRO A 363 4.12 -16.59 16.08
CA PRO A 363 4.82 -15.92 14.99
C PRO A 363 5.64 -14.72 15.50
N ASP A 364 6.78 -14.44 14.86
CA ASP A 364 7.61 -13.26 15.17
C ASP A 364 7.20 -12.03 14.35
N LEU A 365 6.50 -12.22 13.22
CA LEU A 365 5.98 -11.19 12.31
C LEU A 365 4.69 -11.70 11.65
N ILE A 366 3.71 -10.80 11.44
CA ILE A 366 2.49 -11.08 10.66
C ILE A 366 2.40 -10.07 9.52
N ILE A 367 2.25 -10.55 8.28
CA ILE A 367 2.15 -9.70 7.07
C ILE A 367 0.75 -9.82 6.48
N GLY A 368 -0.07 -8.78 6.68
CA GLY A 368 -1.34 -8.59 5.99
C GLY A 368 -1.13 -8.32 4.49
N ASN A 369 -2.01 -8.86 3.66
CA ASN A 369 -1.94 -8.73 2.20
C ASN A 369 -3.35 -8.49 1.64
N TYR A 370 -3.58 -7.33 1.01
CA TYR A 370 -4.90 -6.85 0.56
C TYR A 370 -5.90 -6.65 1.71
N SER A 371 -7.04 -6.02 1.46
CA SER A 371 -8.00 -5.58 2.49
C SER A 371 -8.45 -6.70 3.46
N ASP A 372 -8.73 -7.89 2.94
CA ASP A 372 -9.17 -9.06 3.74
C ASP A 372 -8.03 -9.69 4.55
N GLY A 373 -6.85 -9.85 3.94
CA GLY A 373 -5.65 -10.30 4.65
C GLY A 373 -5.13 -9.28 5.67
N ASN A 374 -5.32 -7.99 5.42
CA ASN A 374 -4.93 -6.90 6.31
C ASN A 374 -5.78 -6.87 7.59
N ILE A 375 -7.11 -6.96 7.48
CA ILE A 375 -7.98 -6.98 8.68
C ILE A 375 -7.78 -8.27 9.51
N VAL A 376 -7.60 -9.43 8.85
CA VAL A 376 -7.23 -10.68 9.53
C VAL A 376 -5.87 -10.55 10.23
N ALA A 377 -4.88 -9.93 9.58
CA ALA A 377 -3.57 -9.68 10.19
C ALA A 377 -3.65 -8.75 11.40
N SER A 378 -4.49 -7.70 11.38
CA SER A 378 -4.69 -6.82 12.53
C SER A 378 -5.27 -7.57 13.73
N LEU A 379 -6.32 -8.34 13.51
CA LEU A 379 -6.94 -9.14 14.57
C LEU A 379 -5.97 -10.19 15.15
N LEU A 380 -5.19 -10.87 14.31
CA LEU A 380 -4.16 -11.82 14.75
C LEU A 380 -3.00 -11.15 15.49
N ALA A 381 -2.49 -10.03 14.98
CA ALA A 381 -1.38 -9.28 15.58
C ALA A 381 -1.76 -8.76 16.98
N HIS A 382 -2.98 -8.24 17.13
CA HIS A 382 -3.54 -7.85 18.42
C HIS A 382 -3.62 -9.06 19.38
N LYS A 383 -4.27 -10.14 18.95
CA LYS A 383 -4.52 -11.35 19.76
C LYS A 383 -3.24 -12.06 20.21
N LEU A 384 -2.20 -12.07 19.38
CA LEU A 384 -0.93 -12.78 19.64
C LEU A 384 0.19 -11.85 20.15
N SER A 385 -0.06 -10.53 20.15
CA SER A 385 0.93 -9.48 20.42
C SER A 385 2.21 -9.67 19.59
N VAL A 386 2.06 -9.55 18.27
CA VAL A 386 3.11 -9.77 17.27
C VAL A 386 3.19 -8.55 16.35
N THR A 387 4.42 -8.17 15.95
CA THR A 387 4.64 -7.07 15.01
C THR A 387 3.84 -7.28 13.72
N GLN A 388 3.13 -6.24 13.29
CA GLN A 388 2.31 -6.24 12.09
C GLN A 388 2.96 -5.44 10.96
N CYS A 389 2.94 -6.04 9.76
CA CYS A 389 3.09 -5.35 8.49
C CYS A 389 1.79 -5.47 7.70
N THR A 390 1.46 -4.47 6.88
CA THR A 390 0.39 -4.57 5.85
C THR A 390 0.91 -4.17 4.49
N ILE A 391 0.46 -4.90 3.46
CA ILE A 391 0.72 -4.61 2.05
C ILE A 391 -0.63 -4.53 1.33
N ALA A 392 -1.02 -3.34 0.88
CA ALA A 392 -2.35 -3.16 0.26
C ALA A 392 -2.48 -3.86 -1.10
N HIS A 393 -1.42 -3.90 -1.91
CA HIS A 393 -1.40 -4.31 -3.34
C HIS A 393 -2.28 -3.45 -4.27
N ALA A 394 -3.48 -3.06 -3.84
CA ALA A 394 -4.35 -2.10 -4.50
C ALA A 394 -5.44 -1.62 -3.52
N LEU A 395 -5.72 -0.31 -3.48
CA LEU A 395 -6.85 0.25 -2.74
C LEU A 395 -8.01 0.53 -3.71
N GLU A 396 -9.13 -0.17 -3.54
CA GLU A 396 -10.22 -0.16 -4.53
C GLU A 396 -10.90 1.22 -4.67
N LYS A 397 -10.83 2.07 -3.64
CA LYS A 397 -11.38 3.45 -3.65
C LYS A 397 -10.84 4.31 -4.81
N THR A 398 -9.59 4.09 -5.23
CA THR A 398 -9.01 4.81 -6.40
C THR A 398 -9.30 4.13 -7.73
N LYS A 399 -9.56 2.82 -7.73
CA LYS A 399 -9.89 2.03 -8.94
C LYS A 399 -11.37 2.13 -9.33
N TYR A 400 -12.21 2.56 -8.41
CA TYR A 400 -13.61 2.89 -8.61
C TYR A 400 -13.81 4.36 -8.22
N PRO A 401 -13.65 5.31 -9.16
CA PRO A 401 -13.85 6.74 -8.88
C PRO A 401 -15.19 7.01 -8.21
N ASP A 402 -15.18 7.93 -7.25
CA ASP A 402 -16.34 8.40 -6.48
C ASP A 402 -17.11 7.26 -5.74
N SER A 403 -16.46 6.11 -5.51
CA SER A 403 -17.06 4.94 -4.85
C SER A 403 -17.28 5.09 -3.35
N ASP A 404 -16.59 6.03 -2.71
CA ASP A 404 -16.88 6.50 -1.35
C ASP A 404 -18.14 7.37 -1.32
N LEU A 405 -18.22 8.36 -2.21
CA LEU A 405 -19.32 9.30 -2.29
C LEU A 405 -20.65 8.61 -2.70
N TYR A 406 -20.60 7.65 -3.62
CA TYR A 406 -21.75 6.91 -4.12
C TYR A 406 -21.86 5.46 -3.61
N TRP A 407 -21.18 5.16 -2.48
CA TRP A 407 -21.05 3.80 -1.93
C TRP A 407 -22.38 3.04 -1.85
N LYS A 408 -23.46 3.68 -1.39
CA LYS A 408 -24.82 3.13 -1.27
C LYS A 408 -25.31 2.40 -2.52
N LYS A 409 -24.99 2.91 -3.72
CA LYS A 409 -25.42 2.34 -5.02
C LYS A 409 -24.55 1.18 -5.49
N LEU A 410 -23.40 0.99 -4.85
CA LEU A 410 -22.38 -0.01 -5.19
C LEU A 410 -22.33 -1.15 -4.15
N ASP A 411 -22.90 -0.94 -2.96
CA ASP A 411 -22.69 -1.81 -1.81
C ASP A 411 -23.26 -3.22 -1.98
N ASP A 412 -24.46 -3.37 -2.57
CA ASP A 412 -25.08 -4.67 -2.90
C ASP A 412 -24.20 -5.58 -3.80
N LYS A 413 -23.20 -5.01 -4.49
CA LYS A 413 -22.35 -5.72 -5.45
C LYS A 413 -20.87 -5.77 -5.04
N TYR A 414 -20.38 -4.73 -4.38
CA TYR A 414 -18.97 -4.55 -4.06
C TYR A 414 -18.68 -4.49 -2.56
N HIS A 415 -19.70 -4.30 -1.72
CA HIS A 415 -19.60 -4.14 -0.26
C HIS A 415 -18.45 -3.21 0.16
N PHE A 416 -18.37 -2.05 -0.50
CA PHE A 416 -17.35 -1.05 -0.25
C PHE A 416 -17.44 -0.46 1.17
N SER A 417 -18.62 -0.51 1.80
CA SER A 417 -18.79 -0.18 3.22
C SER A 417 -17.88 -1.01 4.12
N CYS A 418 -17.92 -2.34 3.96
CA CYS A 418 -17.03 -3.25 4.65
C CYS A 418 -15.58 -3.06 4.25
N GLN A 419 -15.29 -2.90 2.95
CA GLN A 419 -13.91 -2.80 2.46
C GLN A 419 -13.19 -1.55 2.96
N PHE A 420 -13.80 -0.36 2.84
CA PHE A 420 -13.16 0.89 3.26
C PHE A 420 -13.04 0.99 4.78
N THR A 421 -13.97 0.38 5.53
CA THR A 421 -13.85 0.22 6.98
C THR A 421 -12.64 -0.67 7.34
N ALA A 422 -12.50 -1.83 6.68
CA ALA A 422 -11.40 -2.77 6.91
C ALA A 422 -10.03 -2.15 6.54
N ASP A 423 -9.97 -1.42 5.42
CA ASP A 423 -8.79 -0.68 4.97
C ASP A 423 -8.37 0.36 6.02
N LEU A 424 -9.29 1.21 6.49
CA LEU A 424 -9.00 2.23 7.52
C LEU A 424 -8.52 1.64 8.85
N ILE A 425 -9.15 0.56 9.31
CA ILE A 425 -8.75 -0.15 10.54
C ILE A 425 -7.30 -0.63 10.38
N ALA A 426 -6.99 -1.36 9.30
CA ALA A 426 -5.68 -1.97 9.15
C ALA A 426 -4.55 -0.95 8.89
N MET A 427 -4.82 0.13 8.14
CA MET A 427 -3.86 1.24 7.91
C MET A 427 -3.40 1.87 9.23
N ASN A 428 -4.32 2.05 10.18
CA ASN A 428 -4.00 2.68 11.46
C ASN A 428 -3.47 1.68 12.49
N HIS A 429 -3.97 0.43 12.49
CA HIS A 429 -3.59 -0.61 13.44
C HIS A 429 -2.19 -1.19 13.24
N THR A 430 -1.67 -1.21 12.00
CA THR A 430 -0.35 -1.81 11.70
C THR A 430 0.83 -0.99 12.27
N ASP A 431 1.90 -1.71 12.65
CA ASP A 431 3.17 -1.08 13.07
C ASP A 431 3.89 -0.44 11.89
N PHE A 432 3.87 -1.10 10.71
CA PHE A 432 4.40 -0.54 9.47
C PHE A 432 3.62 -0.97 8.21
N ILE A 433 3.77 -0.16 7.16
CA ILE A 433 3.16 -0.34 5.84
C ILE A 433 4.29 -0.47 4.82
N ILE A 434 4.26 -1.53 4.01
CA ILE A 434 5.08 -1.62 2.81
C ILE A 434 4.26 -1.23 1.59
N THR A 435 4.79 -0.33 0.77
CA THR A 435 4.27 -0.02 -0.57
C THR A 435 5.28 -0.36 -1.65
N SER A 436 4.79 -0.63 -2.86
CA SER A 436 5.64 -0.95 -4.01
C SER A 436 6.22 0.31 -4.67
N THR A 437 5.61 1.47 -4.46
CA THR A 437 6.02 2.75 -5.08
C THR A 437 5.69 3.95 -4.19
N PHE A 438 6.32 5.09 -4.48
CA PHE A 438 5.92 6.41 -3.96
C PHE A 438 4.50 6.81 -4.40
N GLN A 439 4.13 6.47 -5.65
CA GLN A 439 2.83 6.77 -6.23
C GLN A 439 1.68 6.13 -5.45
N GLU A 440 1.90 4.93 -4.90
CA GLU A 440 0.95 4.25 -4.03
C GLU A 440 0.63 5.07 -2.78
N ILE A 441 1.64 5.73 -2.18
CA ILE A 441 1.44 6.57 -0.98
C ILE A 441 0.86 7.94 -1.37
N ALA A 442 1.63 8.75 -2.10
CA ALA A 442 1.40 10.18 -2.32
C ALA A 442 1.46 10.59 -3.81
N GLY A 443 1.21 9.63 -4.71
CA GLY A 443 0.89 9.92 -6.11
C GLY A 443 2.04 10.56 -6.89
N SER A 444 1.72 11.63 -7.59
CA SER A 444 2.68 12.49 -8.29
C SER A 444 2.50 13.95 -7.83
N LYS A 445 3.14 14.90 -8.51
CA LYS A 445 2.85 16.32 -8.30
C LYS A 445 1.38 16.63 -8.63
N ASP A 446 0.89 16.11 -9.74
CA ASP A 446 -0.37 16.53 -10.36
C ASP A 446 -1.55 15.60 -10.00
N THR A 447 -1.26 14.40 -9.46
CA THR A 447 -2.25 13.38 -9.09
C THR A 447 -2.07 12.89 -7.65
N VAL A 448 -3.20 12.74 -6.95
CA VAL A 448 -3.29 12.15 -5.60
C VAL A 448 -2.81 10.68 -5.54
N GLY A 449 -2.20 10.29 -4.42
CA GLY A 449 -1.79 8.92 -4.13
C GLY A 449 -2.94 7.98 -3.71
N GLN A 450 -2.67 6.67 -3.67
CA GLN A 450 -3.70 5.71 -3.26
C GLN A 450 -4.02 5.86 -1.77
N TYR A 451 -3.01 5.83 -0.89
CA TYR A 451 -3.21 6.09 0.55
C TYR A 451 -3.64 7.53 0.81
N GLU A 452 -3.04 8.52 0.15
CA GLU A 452 -3.42 9.93 0.27
C GLU A 452 -4.92 10.19 -0.01
N SER A 453 -5.53 9.46 -0.95
CA SER A 453 -6.97 9.57 -1.19
C SER A 453 -7.84 9.12 0.01
N HIS A 454 -7.27 8.46 1.01
CA HIS A 454 -7.91 8.06 2.26
C HIS A 454 -7.61 9.03 3.43
N THR A 455 -6.80 10.08 3.21
CA THR A 455 -6.56 11.12 4.22
C THR A 455 -7.86 11.81 4.61
N ALA A 456 -8.69 12.20 3.64
CA ALA A 456 -9.99 12.82 3.89
C ALA A 456 -11.03 12.32 2.87
N PHE A 457 -12.13 11.72 3.35
CA PHE A 457 -13.26 11.33 2.50
C PHE A 457 -14.54 11.16 3.33
N THR A 458 -15.68 10.98 2.66
CA THR A 458 -16.97 10.76 3.33
C THR A 458 -17.74 9.64 2.64
N MET A 459 -18.48 8.89 3.44
CA MET A 459 -19.47 7.92 2.99
C MET A 459 -20.84 8.41 3.48
N PRO A 460 -21.58 9.18 2.66
CA PRO A 460 -22.81 9.84 3.09
C PRO A 460 -23.81 8.85 3.69
N GLY A 461 -24.35 9.17 4.87
CA GLY A 461 -25.24 8.30 5.64
C GLY A 461 -24.58 7.13 6.40
N LEU A 462 -23.26 7.02 6.45
CA LEU A 462 -22.55 6.05 7.30
C LEU A 462 -21.57 6.74 8.27
N TYR A 463 -20.47 7.28 7.77
CA TYR A 463 -19.48 8.04 8.55
C TYR A 463 -18.67 8.98 7.65
N ARG A 464 -18.00 9.95 8.29
CA ARG A 464 -17.08 10.90 7.68
C ARG A 464 -15.66 10.62 8.17
N VAL A 465 -14.66 10.73 7.31
CA VAL A 465 -13.24 10.52 7.62
C VAL A 465 -12.53 11.86 7.48
N VAL A 466 -12.26 12.51 8.61
CA VAL A 466 -11.66 13.85 8.68
C VAL A 466 -10.14 13.77 8.53
N HIS A 467 -9.53 12.79 9.19
CA HIS A 467 -8.11 12.45 9.01
C HIS A 467 -7.94 10.94 9.14
N GLY A 468 -8.02 10.21 8.01
CA GLY A 468 -7.96 8.75 7.95
C GLY A 468 -6.57 8.15 7.95
N ILE A 469 -5.60 8.82 7.31
CA ILE A 469 -4.19 8.42 7.23
C ILE A 469 -3.33 9.62 6.83
N ASP A 470 -2.10 9.71 7.33
CA ASP A 470 -1.13 10.74 6.96
C ASP A 470 -0.05 10.15 6.03
N VAL A 471 0.18 10.74 4.86
CA VAL A 471 1.25 10.29 3.94
C VAL A 471 2.66 10.51 4.49
N PHE A 472 2.81 11.38 5.49
CA PHE A 472 4.07 11.61 6.19
C PHE A 472 4.30 10.64 7.35
N ASP A 473 3.36 9.74 7.67
CA ASP A 473 3.51 8.81 8.79
C ASP A 473 4.79 7.95 8.64
N PRO A 474 5.69 7.91 9.65
CA PRO A 474 6.93 7.13 9.60
C PRO A 474 6.71 5.61 9.53
N LYS A 475 5.47 5.12 9.61
CA LYS A 475 5.13 3.72 9.33
C LYS A 475 5.24 3.35 7.83
N PHE A 476 5.17 4.32 6.92
CA PHE A 476 5.29 4.08 5.48
C PHE A 476 6.72 3.82 5.01
N ASN A 477 6.94 2.68 4.35
CA ASN A 477 8.21 2.28 3.79
C ASN A 477 8.04 1.74 2.35
N ILE A 478 8.75 2.32 1.39
CA ILE A 478 8.76 1.84 0.00
C ILE A 478 9.78 0.70 -0.07
N VAL A 479 9.29 -0.52 -0.24
CA VAL A 479 10.11 -1.69 -0.56
C VAL A 479 9.64 -2.17 -1.93
N SER A 480 10.32 -1.67 -2.96
CA SER A 480 9.94 -1.91 -4.35
C SER A 480 9.94 -3.40 -4.71
N PRO A 481 9.30 -3.73 -5.84
CA PRO A 481 9.52 -5.00 -6.52
C PRO A 481 9.77 -4.83 -8.08
N GLY A 482 10.13 -5.91 -8.81
CA GLY A 482 10.40 -6.10 -10.28
C GLY A 482 9.99 -7.51 -10.82
N ALA A 483 10.86 -8.53 -10.95
CA ALA A 483 10.55 -9.93 -11.41
C ALA A 483 11.47 -11.10 -10.90
N ASP A 484 11.02 -12.39 -10.92
CA ASP A 484 11.87 -13.59 -10.72
C ASP A 484 12.86 -13.80 -11.89
N MET A 485 14.16 -13.70 -11.62
CA MET A 485 15.24 -13.67 -12.62
C MET A 485 15.56 -15.02 -13.27
N ASP A 486 15.11 -16.15 -12.69
CA ASP A 486 15.23 -17.46 -13.33
C ASP A 486 14.11 -17.68 -14.37
N ILE A 487 13.00 -16.94 -14.25
CA ILE A 487 11.85 -16.99 -15.16
C ILE A 487 11.90 -15.85 -16.21
N TYR A 488 12.27 -14.64 -15.78
CA TYR A 488 12.28 -13.43 -16.61
C TYR A 488 13.70 -12.91 -16.78
N PHE A 489 14.27 -13.11 -17.98
CA PHE A 489 15.63 -12.70 -18.33
C PHE A 489 15.69 -12.08 -19.74
N PRO A 490 16.73 -11.29 -20.05
CA PRO A 490 16.90 -10.67 -21.37
C PRO A 490 16.81 -11.66 -22.54
N TYR A 491 15.97 -11.35 -23.52
CA TYR A 491 15.74 -12.22 -24.69
C TYR A 491 16.99 -12.52 -25.53
N THR A 492 18.06 -11.75 -25.32
CA THR A 492 19.37 -11.82 -25.96
C THR A 492 20.27 -12.94 -25.42
N GLU A 493 20.01 -13.45 -24.20
CA GLU A 493 20.77 -14.55 -23.58
C GLU A 493 20.35 -15.89 -24.19
N LYS A 494 20.86 -16.20 -25.39
CA LYS A 494 20.40 -17.32 -26.24
C LYS A 494 20.49 -18.67 -25.53
N GLU A 495 21.57 -18.87 -24.81
CA GLU A 495 21.88 -20.04 -23.98
C GLU A 495 20.88 -20.30 -22.84
N LYS A 496 20.15 -19.28 -22.35
CA LYS A 496 19.05 -19.47 -21.39
C LYS A 496 17.68 -19.69 -22.04
N ARG A 497 17.54 -19.46 -23.35
CA ARG A 497 16.22 -19.52 -24.02
C ARG A 497 15.66 -20.94 -23.99
N LEU A 498 14.44 -21.08 -23.48
CA LEU A 498 13.71 -22.34 -23.40
C LEU A 498 13.13 -22.74 -24.77
N THR A 499 14.02 -23.08 -25.71
CA THR A 499 13.68 -23.34 -27.12
C THR A 499 12.73 -24.52 -27.33
N HIS A 500 12.62 -25.43 -26.35
CA HIS A 500 11.68 -26.54 -26.38
C HIS A 500 10.20 -26.09 -26.34
N PHE A 501 9.89 -24.91 -25.80
CA PHE A 501 8.54 -24.34 -25.85
C PHE A 501 8.20 -23.64 -27.18
N HIS A 502 9.16 -23.47 -28.10
CA HIS A 502 8.89 -22.78 -29.37
C HIS A 502 7.74 -23.40 -30.18
N PRO A 503 7.58 -24.74 -30.33
CA PRO A 503 6.45 -25.32 -31.06
C PRO A 503 5.09 -24.99 -30.44
N GLU A 504 4.99 -25.02 -29.11
CA GLU A 504 3.76 -24.69 -28.37
C GLU A 504 3.42 -23.19 -28.48
N ILE A 505 4.43 -22.31 -28.38
CA ILE A 505 4.27 -20.86 -28.56
C ILE A 505 3.90 -20.52 -30.01
N GLU A 506 4.43 -21.25 -31.00
CA GLU A 506 4.08 -21.06 -32.41
C GLU A 506 2.65 -21.51 -32.72
N GLU A 507 2.15 -22.58 -32.10
CA GLU A 507 0.75 -22.97 -32.16
C GLU A 507 -0.13 -21.85 -31.57
N LEU A 508 0.12 -21.49 -30.30
CA LEU A 508 -0.69 -20.53 -29.54
C LEU A 508 -0.82 -19.15 -30.22
N ILE A 509 0.17 -18.73 -31.03
CA ILE A 509 0.22 -17.39 -31.63
C ILE A 509 -0.10 -17.41 -33.15
N TYR A 510 0.27 -18.46 -33.87
CA TYR A 510 0.20 -18.48 -35.35
C TYR A 510 -0.63 -19.63 -35.94
N SER A 511 -1.23 -20.49 -35.11
CA SER A 511 -2.20 -21.49 -35.56
C SER A 511 -3.33 -20.84 -36.35
N GLN A 512 -3.86 -21.58 -37.33
CA GLN A 512 -4.99 -21.16 -38.17
C GLN A 512 -6.31 -21.76 -37.67
N VAL A 513 -6.28 -22.44 -36.52
CA VAL A 513 -7.43 -23.09 -35.87
C VAL A 513 -7.94 -22.16 -34.78
N GLU A 514 -9.21 -21.76 -34.81
CA GLU A 514 -9.84 -21.05 -33.70
C GLU A 514 -10.47 -22.06 -32.72
N ASN A 515 -10.25 -21.87 -31.41
CA ASN A 515 -10.72 -22.78 -30.38
C ASN A 515 -11.09 -22.02 -29.07
N LYS A 516 -10.99 -22.67 -27.90
CA LYS A 516 -11.30 -22.03 -26.59
C LYS A 516 -10.09 -21.40 -25.91
N GLU A 517 -8.90 -21.71 -26.37
CA GLU A 517 -7.60 -21.26 -25.86
C GLU A 517 -7.14 -20.01 -26.63
N HIS A 518 -7.37 -19.98 -27.95
CA HIS A 518 -7.12 -18.84 -28.82
C HIS A 518 -8.24 -18.62 -29.86
N LEU A 519 -8.43 -17.35 -30.23
CA LEU A 519 -9.51 -16.85 -31.11
C LEU A 519 -8.92 -15.85 -32.11
N CYS A 520 -9.54 -15.75 -33.30
CA CYS A 520 -9.00 -15.08 -34.48
C CYS A 520 -7.63 -15.65 -34.93
N VAL A 521 -7.13 -15.16 -36.06
CA VAL A 521 -5.90 -15.69 -36.69
C VAL A 521 -4.99 -14.56 -37.17
N LEU A 522 -3.68 -14.69 -36.93
CA LEU A 522 -2.66 -13.77 -37.46
C LEU A 522 -2.28 -14.13 -38.90
N LYS A 523 -2.64 -13.27 -39.85
CA LYS A 523 -2.38 -13.49 -41.29
C LYS A 523 -0.91 -13.29 -41.69
N ASP A 524 -0.19 -12.38 -41.03
CA ASP A 524 1.20 -12.05 -41.35
C ASP A 524 2.08 -12.30 -40.13
N ARG A 525 2.80 -13.43 -40.14
CA ARG A 525 3.71 -13.86 -39.08
C ARG A 525 4.97 -12.99 -38.97
N ASN A 526 5.29 -12.16 -39.98
CA ASN A 526 6.49 -11.32 -39.96
C ASN A 526 6.27 -9.95 -39.30
N LYS A 527 5.02 -9.57 -39.03
CA LYS A 527 4.74 -8.32 -38.31
C LYS A 527 5.16 -8.41 -36.84
N PRO A 528 5.70 -7.33 -36.26
CA PRO A 528 5.87 -7.22 -34.82
C PRO A 528 4.54 -7.43 -34.08
N ILE A 529 4.61 -7.97 -32.87
CA ILE A 529 3.46 -8.18 -32.00
C ILE A 529 3.41 -7.08 -30.95
N LEU A 530 2.28 -6.37 -30.90
CA LEU A 530 1.84 -5.61 -29.72
C LEU A 530 1.18 -6.60 -28.76
N PHE A 531 1.87 -6.93 -27.68
CA PHE A 531 1.45 -7.94 -26.70
C PHE A 531 0.87 -7.31 -25.43
N THR A 532 -0.17 -7.93 -24.86
CA THR A 532 -0.60 -7.66 -23.49
C THR A 532 -1.09 -8.94 -22.80
N MET A 533 -0.91 -9.02 -21.48
CA MET A 533 -1.35 -10.13 -20.66
C MET A 533 -1.88 -9.64 -19.31
N ALA A 534 -3.18 -9.84 -19.03
CA ALA A 534 -3.82 -9.40 -17.78
C ALA A 534 -5.13 -10.14 -17.49
N ARG A 535 -5.63 -10.03 -16.25
CA ARG A 535 -7.01 -10.45 -15.92
C ARG A 535 -8.02 -9.65 -16.74
N LEU A 536 -9.06 -10.32 -17.23
CA LEU A 536 -10.17 -9.68 -17.96
C LEU A 536 -11.15 -9.05 -16.96
N ASP A 537 -10.89 -7.81 -16.58
CA ASP A 537 -11.79 -6.98 -15.77
C ASP A 537 -11.91 -5.55 -16.32
N ARG A 538 -12.92 -4.80 -15.83
CA ARG A 538 -13.23 -3.44 -16.26
C ARG A 538 -12.08 -2.45 -16.04
N VAL A 539 -11.29 -2.64 -14.98
CA VAL A 539 -10.20 -1.72 -14.60
C VAL A 539 -8.97 -1.94 -15.48
N LYS A 540 -8.73 -3.18 -15.95
CA LYS A 540 -7.66 -3.49 -16.90
C LYS A 540 -7.93 -2.98 -18.33
N ASN A 541 -9.16 -2.60 -18.66
CA ASN A 541 -9.55 -1.95 -19.91
C ASN A 541 -9.03 -2.62 -21.21
N ILE A 542 -8.96 -3.95 -21.21
CA ILE A 542 -8.53 -4.74 -22.38
C ILE A 542 -9.44 -4.49 -23.59
N THR A 543 -10.74 -4.29 -23.36
CA THR A 543 -11.71 -3.93 -24.41
C THR A 543 -11.40 -2.58 -25.07
N GLY A 544 -10.97 -1.58 -24.30
CA GLY A 544 -10.58 -0.28 -24.83
C GLY A 544 -9.32 -0.36 -25.71
N LEU A 545 -8.33 -1.17 -25.31
CA LEU A 545 -7.14 -1.42 -26.15
C LEU A 545 -7.52 -2.04 -27.51
N VAL A 546 -8.40 -3.05 -27.50
CA VAL A 546 -8.88 -3.69 -28.73
C VAL A 546 -9.65 -2.69 -29.61
N GLU A 547 -10.48 -1.83 -29.02
CA GLU A 547 -11.19 -0.77 -29.74
C GLU A 547 -10.22 0.25 -30.38
N TRP A 548 -9.20 0.72 -29.65
CA TRP A 548 -8.21 1.67 -30.15
C TRP A 548 -7.39 1.08 -31.32
N TYR A 549 -6.93 -0.17 -31.17
CA TYR A 549 -6.25 -0.90 -32.24
C TYR A 549 -7.16 -1.11 -33.45
N GLY A 550 -8.42 -1.51 -33.23
CA GLY A 550 -9.40 -1.72 -34.28
C GLY A 550 -9.67 -0.45 -35.11
N LYS A 551 -9.79 0.71 -34.46
CA LYS A 551 -10.02 2.01 -35.13
C LYS A 551 -8.79 2.57 -35.86
N ASN A 552 -7.56 2.28 -35.40
CA ASN A 552 -6.35 2.87 -35.95
C ASN A 552 -5.76 2.05 -37.11
N LYS A 553 -6.20 2.34 -38.35
CA LYS A 553 -5.72 1.65 -39.58
C LYS A 553 -4.19 1.58 -39.68
N LYS A 554 -3.48 2.68 -39.39
CA LYS A 554 -2.01 2.76 -39.46
C LYS A 554 -1.35 1.79 -38.49
N LEU A 555 -1.90 1.64 -37.28
CA LEU A 555 -1.36 0.71 -36.28
C LEU A 555 -1.52 -0.75 -36.74
N ARG A 556 -2.69 -1.14 -37.27
CA ARG A 556 -2.94 -2.50 -37.80
C ARG A 556 -2.12 -2.83 -39.06
N GLU A 557 -1.74 -1.80 -39.83
CA GLU A 557 -0.82 -1.96 -40.96
C GLU A 557 0.59 -2.32 -40.45
N LEU A 558 1.04 -1.74 -39.34
CA LEU A 558 2.38 -1.92 -38.78
C LEU A 558 2.57 -3.17 -37.91
N VAL A 559 1.62 -3.51 -37.04
CA VAL A 559 1.78 -4.58 -36.02
C VAL A 559 0.55 -5.48 -35.92
N ASN A 560 0.74 -6.70 -35.43
CA ASN A 560 -0.32 -7.58 -34.94
C ASN A 560 -0.64 -7.25 -33.48
N LEU A 561 -1.89 -7.44 -33.03
CA LEU A 561 -2.28 -7.36 -31.62
C LEU A 561 -2.48 -8.78 -31.07
N VAL A 562 -1.83 -9.10 -29.95
CA VAL A 562 -2.04 -10.36 -29.21
C VAL A 562 -2.41 -10.04 -27.76
N VAL A 563 -3.55 -10.56 -27.32
CA VAL A 563 -4.15 -10.28 -26.01
C VAL A 563 -4.36 -11.60 -25.27
N VAL A 564 -3.62 -11.81 -24.18
CA VAL A 564 -3.83 -12.94 -23.28
C VAL A 564 -4.66 -12.45 -22.09
N ALA A 565 -5.94 -12.80 -22.04
CA ALA A 565 -6.85 -12.34 -21.00
C ALA A 565 -7.70 -13.47 -20.42
N TRP A 566 -7.72 -13.58 -19.08
CA TRP A 566 -8.45 -14.63 -18.36
C TRP A 566 -9.40 -14.03 -17.31
N GLY A 567 -10.58 -14.63 -17.19
CA GLY A 567 -11.61 -14.23 -16.23
C GLY A 567 -12.70 -15.30 -16.13
N SER A 568 -13.50 -15.26 -15.07
CA SER A 568 -14.63 -16.18 -14.94
C SER A 568 -15.67 -15.91 -16.04
N THR A 569 -16.03 -16.93 -16.81
CA THR A 569 -16.98 -16.87 -17.95
C THR A 569 -18.44 -16.57 -17.57
N LYS A 570 -18.70 -16.01 -16.39
CA LYS A 570 -19.98 -15.45 -15.97
C LYS A 570 -20.06 -13.96 -16.36
N GLY A 571 -20.28 -13.66 -17.64
CA GLY A 571 -20.48 -12.25 -18.04
C GLY A 571 -20.46 -11.92 -19.53
N VAL A 572 -19.99 -12.83 -20.40
CA VAL A 572 -20.14 -12.68 -21.85
C VAL A 572 -21.31 -13.58 -22.28
N PRO A 573 -22.48 -13.02 -22.63
CA PRO A 573 -23.50 -13.78 -23.35
C PRO A 573 -22.89 -14.21 -24.68
N GLY A 574 -22.99 -15.51 -25.01
CA GLY A 574 -22.54 -15.97 -26.31
C GLY A 574 -23.47 -15.52 -27.42
N GLN A 575 -23.05 -14.51 -28.20
CA GLN A 575 -23.31 -14.33 -29.63
C GLN A 575 -22.45 -13.19 -30.18
#